data_AF-A0AAW4XZA5-F1
#
_entry.id   AF-A0AAW4XZA5-F1
#
_cell.length_a   1.000
_cell.length_b   1.000
_cell.length_c   1.000
_cell.angle_alpha   90.00
_cell.angle_beta   90.00
_cell.angle_gamma   90.00
#
_symmetry.space_group_name_H-M   'P 1'
#
loop_
_entity.id
_entity.type
_entity.pdbx_description
1 polymer ?
#
loop_
_entity_poly.entity_id
_entity_poly.type
_entity_poly.pdbx_seq_one_letter_code
_entity_poly.pdbx_strand_id
1 'polypeptide(L)'
;MRRVIAAAAIACPAELQAGGLPPLPITAVGNWLGLWVDGDRRPWQTLLRIAEVIEGFDIRAREVHAQRRTLAQERDHLQQQQLEMERLRTMRATADQDLQVAHQTVAQFDEANRDLIQAVAAEMPQVAHHQRIKVAYDGFLPEIQAYLAALPGALLQGLGEQARHLYNAFNRADPPGDLLHALWLPLAENGKIEVEFAGEPGVRYDALIVFSEGHIKCLGLAILLAKNIAQKCPVIVFDDVVNAIDDDHRDGIWRTFFEDGLLDGKQIILTSHAEEFLHRIQQELGVRRAGAVKRYKFLPHQGEHELRVERDPPMKNYVLLAQQALAADEKREALRQARPALESLTDRLWTWLGRRTDGRIDIKLSGPRSPWELNNKCSKLRSAVDRIATQHPGAPQAVVALAALLNVSGSSIEWGYLNSGVHDSQRDHEFDRATVKVVVESITALDDALDALQRR
;
A
#
# COMPACT_ATOMS: atom_id res chain seq x y z
N MET A 1 -59.89 97.73 68.88
CA MET A 1 -59.81 97.95 70.35
C MET A 1 -60.04 96.69 71.16
N ARG A 2 -61.27 96.13 71.26
CA ARG A 2 -61.53 94.96 72.13
C ARG A 2 -60.61 93.76 71.91
N ARG A 3 -60.33 93.40 70.65
CA ARG A 3 -59.41 92.30 70.31
C ARG A 3 -57.98 92.58 70.75
N VAL A 4 -57.52 93.83 70.65
CA VAL A 4 -56.18 94.26 71.10
C VAL A 4 -56.08 94.15 72.62
N ILE A 5 -57.10 94.60 73.35
CA ILE A 5 -57.14 94.52 74.82
C ILE A 5 -57.20 93.06 75.29
N ALA A 6 -57.98 92.21 74.63
CA ALA A 6 -58.04 90.77 74.95
C ALA A 6 -56.71 90.06 74.68
N ALA A 7 -56.04 90.37 73.57
CA ALA A 7 -54.72 89.82 73.26
C ALA A 7 -53.63 90.37 74.19
N ALA A 8 -53.67 91.67 74.51
CA ALA A 8 -52.74 92.32 75.43
C ALA A 8 -52.83 91.75 76.85
N ALA A 9 -54.03 91.40 77.31
CA ALA A 9 -54.23 90.78 78.62
C ALA A 9 -53.52 89.42 78.78
N ILE A 10 -53.19 88.76 77.66
CA ILE A 10 -52.49 87.48 77.64
C ILE A 10 -51.01 87.68 77.31
N ALA A 11 -50.69 88.50 76.31
CA ALA A 11 -49.32 88.64 75.79
C ALA A 11 -48.47 89.68 76.54
N CYS A 12 -49.07 90.78 77.01
CA CYS A 12 -48.37 91.89 77.66
C CYS A 12 -49.24 92.56 78.75
N PRO A 13 -49.68 91.79 79.77
CA PRO A 13 -50.66 92.25 80.76
C PRO A 13 -50.19 93.45 81.59
N ALA A 14 -48.87 93.55 81.84
CA ALA A 14 -48.28 94.66 82.57
C ALA A 14 -48.35 95.99 81.81
N GLU A 15 -48.17 95.96 80.49
CA GLU A 15 -48.22 97.16 79.63
C GLU A 15 -49.66 97.64 79.42
N LEU A 16 -50.62 96.70 79.38
CA LEU A 16 -52.05 97.01 79.34
C LEU A 16 -52.53 97.69 80.62
N GLN A 17 -52.10 97.21 81.79
CA GLN A 17 -52.44 97.81 83.08
C GLN A 17 -51.77 99.18 83.27
N ALA A 18 -50.50 99.32 82.88
CA ALA A 18 -49.77 100.58 82.97
C ALA A 18 -50.33 101.66 82.02
N GLY A 19 -50.94 101.25 80.90
CA GLY A 19 -51.52 102.16 79.91
C GLY A 19 -52.79 102.91 80.36
N GLY A 20 -53.42 102.49 81.46
CA GLY A 20 -54.56 103.22 82.05
C GLY A 20 -55.74 103.43 81.11
N LEU A 21 -56.02 102.46 80.22
CA LEU A 21 -57.02 102.61 79.16
C LEU A 21 -58.45 102.68 79.73
N PRO A 22 -59.33 103.57 79.21
CA PRO A 22 -60.71 103.66 79.66
C PRO A 22 -61.47 102.34 79.45
N PRO A 23 -62.57 102.07 80.17
CA PRO A 23 -63.40 100.91 79.91
C PRO A 23 -64.12 101.03 78.55
N LEU A 24 -64.08 99.96 77.75
CA LEU A 24 -64.90 99.87 76.53
C LEU A 24 -66.32 99.43 76.87
N PRO A 25 -67.36 100.16 76.45
CA PRO A 25 -68.74 99.76 76.68
C PRO A 25 -69.10 98.52 75.85
N ILE A 26 -70.06 97.72 76.34
CA ILE A 26 -70.53 96.47 75.72
C ILE A 26 -71.35 96.73 74.44
N THR A 27 -71.99 97.90 74.34
CA THR A 27 -72.76 98.38 73.17
C THR A 27 -72.31 99.78 72.77
N ALA A 28 -72.27 100.10 71.47
CA ALA A 28 -71.68 101.33 70.94
C ALA A 28 -72.65 102.53 70.92
N VAL A 29 -73.42 102.74 72.00
CA VAL A 29 -74.44 103.80 72.08
C VAL A 29 -73.98 104.90 73.04
N GLY A 30 -73.92 106.17 72.59
CA GLY A 30 -73.43 107.34 73.36
C GLY A 30 -72.04 107.85 72.92
N ASN A 31 -71.56 108.98 73.47
CA ASN A 31 -70.23 109.55 73.16
C ASN A 31 -69.09 108.81 73.90
N TRP A 32 -69.01 107.49 73.73
CA TRP A 32 -68.01 106.64 74.38
C TRP A 32 -66.62 106.77 73.73
N LEU A 33 -66.58 107.14 72.45
CA LEU A 33 -65.34 107.32 71.69
C LEU A 33 -64.62 108.62 72.09
N GLY A 34 -65.36 109.65 72.55
CA GLY A 34 -64.77 110.92 73.01
C GLY A 34 -63.72 110.72 74.11
N LEU A 35 -63.97 109.83 75.08
CA LEU A 35 -63.00 109.51 76.15
C LEU A 35 -61.68 108.84 75.66
N TRP A 36 -61.68 108.34 74.43
CA TRP A 36 -60.51 107.69 73.82
C TRP A 36 -59.73 108.60 72.87
N VAL A 37 -60.37 109.64 72.33
CA VAL A 37 -59.86 110.45 71.21
C VAL A 37 -59.84 111.96 71.51
N ASP A 38 -60.60 112.46 72.49
CA ASP A 38 -60.63 113.88 72.89
C ASP A 38 -59.59 114.18 73.98
N GLY A 39 -58.86 115.30 73.82
CA GLY A 39 -57.73 115.69 74.68
C GLY A 39 -56.47 114.83 74.45
N ASP A 40 -55.47 115.38 73.74
CA ASP A 40 -54.16 114.77 73.39
C ASP A 40 -54.14 113.36 72.78
N ARG A 41 -55.28 112.68 72.57
CA ARG A 41 -55.40 111.32 72.00
C ARG A 41 -54.54 110.25 72.72
N ARG A 42 -54.15 110.48 73.97
CA ARG A 42 -53.26 109.58 74.73
C ARG A 42 -53.77 108.15 74.83
N PRO A 43 -55.06 107.87 75.15
CA PRO A 43 -55.55 106.49 75.28
C PRO A 43 -55.50 105.71 73.95
N TRP A 44 -55.82 106.38 72.84
CA TRP A 44 -55.76 105.77 71.51
C TRP A 44 -54.33 105.47 71.07
N GLN A 45 -53.38 106.39 71.32
CA GLN A 45 -51.96 106.16 71.03
C GLN A 45 -51.37 105.04 71.88
N THR A 46 -51.74 104.96 73.16
CA THR A 46 -51.33 103.86 74.05
C THR A 46 -51.87 102.51 73.55
N LEU A 47 -53.12 102.44 73.08
CA LEU A 47 -53.69 101.22 72.50
C LEU A 47 -52.98 100.81 71.19
N LEU A 48 -52.61 101.76 70.33
CA LEU A 48 -51.83 101.49 69.12
C LEU A 48 -50.43 100.98 69.45
N ARG A 49 -49.76 101.56 70.45
CA ARG A 49 -48.44 101.09 70.92
C ARG A 49 -48.51 99.67 71.48
N ILE A 50 -49.58 99.35 72.22
CA ILE A 50 -49.84 97.97 72.70
C ILE A 50 -50.08 97.02 71.53
N ALA A 51 -50.80 97.45 70.49
CA ALA A 51 -50.97 96.66 69.27
C ALA A 51 -49.63 96.39 68.56
N GLU A 52 -48.75 97.40 68.44
CA GLU A 52 -47.40 97.25 67.87
C GLU A 52 -46.53 96.28 68.69
N VAL A 53 -46.62 96.30 70.02
CA VAL A 53 -45.90 95.34 70.87
C VAL A 53 -46.40 93.91 70.65
N ILE A 54 -47.72 93.71 70.56
CA ILE A 54 -48.31 92.41 70.26
C ILE A 54 -47.91 91.93 68.87
N GLU A 55 -47.89 92.82 67.86
CA GLU A 55 -47.40 92.51 66.51
C GLU A 55 -45.92 92.11 66.54
N GLY A 56 -45.09 92.78 67.33
CA GLY A 56 -43.68 92.40 67.55
C GLY A 56 -43.51 91.05 68.28
N PHE A 57 -44.44 90.67 69.16
CA PHE A 57 -44.47 89.31 69.75
C PHE A 57 -44.93 88.26 68.75
N ASP A 58 -45.93 88.57 67.91
CA ASP A 58 -46.44 87.65 66.90
C ASP A 58 -45.40 87.40 65.80
N ILE A 59 -44.66 88.43 65.37
CA ILE A 59 -43.53 88.29 64.44
C ILE A 59 -42.46 87.37 65.05
N ARG A 60 -42.04 87.60 66.30
CA ARG A 60 -41.06 86.75 67.00
C ARG A 60 -41.56 85.32 67.17
N ALA A 61 -42.84 85.12 67.51
CA ALA A 61 -43.43 83.79 67.62
C ALA A 61 -43.45 83.07 66.26
N ARG A 62 -43.79 83.77 65.17
CA ARG A 62 -43.75 83.23 63.81
C ARG A 62 -42.32 82.85 63.40
N GLU A 63 -41.32 83.65 63.72
CA GLU A 63 -39.91 83.35 63.47
C GLU A 63 -39.44 82.11 64.24
N VAL A 64 -39.77 82.00 65.53
CA VAL A 64 -39.45 80.82 66.36
C VAL A 64 -40.18 79.58 65.82
N HIS A 65 -41.43 79.69 65.40
CA HIS A 65 -42.17 78.58 64.78
C HIS A 65 -41.61 78.19 63.41
N ALA A 66 -41.16 79.16 62.61
CA ALA A 66 -40.49 78.91 61.33
C ALA A 66 -39.15 78.19 61.56
N GLN A 67 -38.31 78.67 62.48
CA GLN A 67 -37.05 78.02 62.86
C GLN A 67 -37.28 76.61 63.41
N ARG A 68 -38.28 76.40 64.27
CA ARG A 68 -38.65 75.06 64.76
C ARG A 68 -39.10 74.14 63.64
N ARG A 69 -39.82 74.65 62.63
CA ARG A 69 -40.19 73.86 61.44
C ARG A 69 -38.95 73.48 60.61
N THR A 70 -38.02 74.40 60.39
CA THR A 70 -36.77 74.12 59.66
C THR A 70 -35.94 73.08 60.39
N LEU A 71 -35.74 73.23 61.71
CA LEU A 71 -35.00 72.26 62.53
C LEU A 71 -35.71 70.90 62.60
N ALA A 72 -37.04 70.87 62.60
CA ALA A 72 -37.79 69.62 62.54
C ALA A 72 -37.60 68.91 61.18
N GLN A 73 -37.66 69.65 60.07
CA GLN A 73 -37.40 69.10 58.73
C GLN A 73 -35.96 68.59 58.60
N GLU A 74 -34.98 69.33 59.14
CA GLU A 74 -33.58 68.93 59.12
C GLU A 74 -33.33 67.69 59.99
N ARG A 75 -33.93 67.62 61.19
CA ARG A 75 -33.89 66.42 62.03
C ARG A 75 -34.48 65.22 61.30
N ASP A 76 -35.65 65.38 60.68
CA ASP A 76 -36.32 64.28 59.97
C ASP A 76 -35.46 63.81 58.77
N HIS A 77 -34.81 64.74 58.07
CA HIS A 77 -33.86 64.43 57.00
C HIS A 77 -32.62 63.68 57.51
N LEU A 78 -31.99 64.16 58.59
CA LEU A 78 -30.84 63.52 59.21
C LEU A 78 -31.19 62.12 59.75
N GLN A 79 -32.39 61.96 60.29
CA GLN A 79 -32.89 60.66 60.76
C GLN A 79 -33.10 59.68 59.60
N GLN A 80 -33.58 60.16 58.44
CA GLN A 80 -33.69 59.36 57.23
C GLN A 80 -32.31 58.94 56.70
N GLN A 81 -31.33 59.87 56.68
CA GLN A 81 -29.95 59.56 56.30
C GLN A 81 -29.29 58.57 57.27
N GLN A 82 -29.55 58.68 58.57
CA GLN A 82 -29.06 57.73 59.57
C GLN A 82 -29.60 56.32 59.30
N LEU A 83 -30.91 56.19 59.05
CA LEU A 83 -31.54 54.91 58.70
C LEU A 83 -30.95 54.31 57.41
N GLU A 84 -30.65 55.16 56.41
CA GLU A 84 -30.04 54.73 55.17
C GLU A 84 -28.58 54.28 55.36
N MET A 85 -27.80 54.99 56.18
CA MET A 85 -26.47 54.55 56.56
C MET A 85 -26.49 53.22 57.33
N GLU A 86 -27.42 53.02 58.25
CA GLU A 86 -27.57 51.77 58.99
C GLU A 86 -27.95 50.60 58.05
N ARG A 87 -28.85 50.85 57.10
CA ARG A 87 -29.20 49.89 56.04
C ARG A 87 -27.99 49.51 55.20
N LEU A 88 -27.24 50.50 54.70
CA LEU A 88 -26.04 50.27 53.88
C LEU A 88 -24.94 49.55 54.66
N ARG A 89 -24.74 49.88 55.94
CA ARG A 89 -23.81 49.16 56.83
C ARG A 89 -24.19 47.70 56.98
N THR A 90 -25.48 47.42 57.18
CA THR A 90 -25.99 46.06 57.28
C THR A 90 -25.80 45.30 55.97
N MET A 91 -26.16 45.91 54.83
CA MET A 91 -25.96 45.29 53.51
C MET A 91 -24.49 44.98 53.21
N ARG A 92 -23.58 45.88 53.56
CA ARG A 92 -22.14 45.66 53.42
C ARG A 92 -21.66 44.53 54.31
N ALA A 93 -22.08 44.50 55.59
CA ALA A 93 -21.71 43.44 56.51
C ALA A 93 -22.18 42.07 56.01
N THR A 94 -23.40 41.97 55.46
CA THR A 94 -23.90 40.74 54.83
C THR A 94 -23.05 40.35 53.61
N ALA A 95 -22.75 41.29 52.72
CA ALA A 95 -21.94 41.01 51.53
C ALA A 95 -20.51 40.57 51.89
N ASP A 96 -19.89 41.19 52.89
CA ASP A 96 -18.57 40.83 53.40
C ASP A 96 -18.59 39.42 54.02
N GLN A 97 -19.66 39.08 54.75
CA GLN A 97 -19.87 37.73 55.30
C GLN A 97 -20.02 36.70 54.19
N ASP A 98 -20.84 36.98 53.17
CA ASP A 98 -21.08 36.07 52.04
C ASP A 98 -19.79 35.84 51.23
N LEU A 99 -18.99 36.89 51.01
CA LEU A 99 -17.69 36.79 50.35
C LEU A 99 -16.74 35.90 51.17
N GLN A 100 -16.70 36.08 52.48
CA GLN A 100 -15.86 35.28 53.36
C GLN A 100 -16.26 33.79 53.35
N VAL A 101 -17.56 33.50 53.35
CA VAL A 101 -18.10 32.14 53.22
C VAL A 101 -17.74 31.54 51.86
N ALA A 102 -17.86 32.32 50.78
CA ALA A 102 -17.48 31.86 49.44
C ALA A 102 -15.97 31.53 49.35
N HIS A 103 -15.11 32.40 49.87
CA HIS A 103 -13.66 32.14 49.93
C HIS A 103 -13.31 30.91 50.76
N GLN A 104 -13.96 30.72 51.91
CA GLN A 104 -13.77 29.52 52.72
C GLN A 104 -14.21 28.26 51.98
N THR A 105 -15.32 28.33 51.25
CA THR A 105 -15.82 27.21 50.44
C THR A 105 -14.81 26.82 49.36
N VAL A 106 -14.25 27.80 48.65
CA VAL A 106 -13.20 27.55 47.63
C VAL A 106 -11.96 26.94 48.27
N ALA A 107 -11.48 27.51 49.38
CA ALA A 107 -10.29 27.00 50.06
C ALA A 107 -10.49 25.57 50.60
N GLN A 108 -11.66 25.25 51.15
CA GLN A 108 -12.00 23.90 51.60
C GLN A 108 -12.12 22.93 50.42
N PHE A 109 -12.66 23.37 49.29
CA PHE A 109 -12.72 22.56 48.07
C PHE A 109 -11.31 22.24 47.54
N ASP A 110 -10.43 23.24 47.44
CA ASP A 110 -9.06 23.05 46.98
C ASP A 110 -8.27 22.16 47.93
N GLU A 111 -8.48 22.29 49.24
CA GLU A 111 -7.86 21.43 50.25
C GLU A 111 -8.34 19.99 50.16
N ALA A 112 -9.66 19.79 50.16
CA ALA A 112 -10.27 18.46 50.12
C ALA A 112 -9.94 17.71 48.82
N ASN A 113 -9.71 18.43 47.72
CA ASN A 113 -9.41 17.85 46.41
C ASN A 113 -7.95 17.99 46.00
N ARG A 114 -7.05 18.42 46.90
CA ARG A 114 -5.64 18.71 46.58
C ARG A 114 -4.97 17.57 45.83
N ASP A 115 -5.10 16.35 46.35
CA ASP A 115 -4.48 15.16 45.75
C ASP A 115 -5.07 14.84 44.37
N LEU A 116 -6.38 15.05 44.17
CA LEU A 116 -7.04 14.87 42.88
C LEU A 116 -6.60 15.93 41.86
N ILE A 117 -6.50 17.18 42.26
CA ILE A 117 -5.99 18.28 41.41
C ILE A 117 -4.55 17.98 40.97
N GLN A 118 -3.72 17.52 41.90
CA GLN A 118 -2.34 17.13 41.60
C GLN A 118 -2.26 15.91 40.68
N ALA A 119 -3.12 14.90 40.88
CA ALA A 119 -3.20 13.72 40.03
C ALA A 119 -3.61 14.08 38.60
N VAL A 120 -4.64 14.92 38.43
CA VAL A 120 -5.07 15.40 37.10
C VAL A 120 -3.94 16.18 36.42
N ALA A 121 -3.24 17.06 37.14
CA ALA A 121 -2.11 17.81 36.60
C ALA A 121 -0.95 16.89 36.16
N ALA A 122 -0.69 15.80 36.88
CA ALA A 122 0.30 14.80 36.52
C ALA A 122 -0.12 13.91 35.35
N GLU A 123 -1.43 13.67 35.18
CA GLU A 123 -2.00 12.85 34.10
C GLU A 123 -2.05 13.62 32.76
N MET A 124 -2.26 14.94 32.78
CA MET A 124 -2.30 15.80 31.59
C MET A 124 -1.18 15.52 30.56
N PRO A 125 0.13 15.47 30.93
CA PRO A 125 1.18 15.15 29.96
C PRO A 125 1.11 13.72 29.42
N GLN A 126 0.61 12.75 30.21
CA GLN A 126 0.43 11.36 29.78
C GLN A 126 -0.71 11.26 28.77
N VAL A 127 -1.85 11.90 29.03
CA VAL A 127 -2.99 11.97 28.10
C VAL A 127 -2.57 12.66 26.80
N ALA A 128 -1.82 13.75 26.87
CA ALA A 128 -1.31 14.45 25.69
C ALA A 128 -0.36 13.55 24.86
N HIS A 129 0.47 12.75 25.53
CA HIS A 129 1.33 11.76 24.86
C HIS A 129 0.52 10.65 24.20
N HIS A 130 -0.43 10.04 24.91
CA HIS A 130 -1.32 9.00 24.36
C HIS A 130 -2.16 9.52 23.20
N GLN A 131 -2.64 10.76 23.25
CA GLN A 131 -3.37 11.38 22.15
C GLN A 131 -2.48 11.54 20.90
N ARG A 132 -1.21 11.93 21.03
CA ARG A 132 -0.29 11.95 19.88
C ARG A 132 -0.12 10.57 19.26
N ILE A 133 0.08 9.54 20.08
CA ILE A 133 0.21 8.17 19.60
C ILE A 133 -1.07 7.76 18.88
N LYS A 134 -2.23 7.97 19.51
CA LYS A 134 -3.54 7.65 18.92
C LYS A 134 -3.72 8.33 17.57
N VAL A 135 -3.48 9.64 17.47
CA VAL A 135 -3.59 10.38 16.20
C VAL A 135 -2.66 9.80 15.12
N ALA A 136 -1.45 9.40 15.49
CA ALA A 136 -0.53 8.74 14.55
C ALA A 136 -1.05 7.38 14.08
N TYR A 137 -1.57 6.54 14.98
CA TYR A 137 -2.15 5.23 14.64
C TYR A 137 -3.45 5.36 13.82
N ASP A 138 -4.33 6.28 14.20
CA ASP A 138 -5.58 6.57 13.49
C ASP A 138 -5.31 7.06 12.06
N GLY A 139 -4.18 7.74 11.84
CA GLY A 139 -3.73 8.13 10.50
C GLY A 139 -3.03 7.01 9.73
N PHE A 140 -2.20 6.19 10.39
CA PHE A 140 -1.40 5.16 9.73
C PHE A 140 -2.19 3.89 9.38
N LEU A 141 -3.18 3.52 10.20
CA LEU A 141 -3.97 2.31 9.99
C LEU A 141 -4.76 2.33 8.67
N PRO A 142 -5.48 3.41 8.31
CA PRO A 142 -6.13 3.52 7.00
C PRO A 142 -5.16 3.41 5.82
N GLU A 143 -3.95 3.98 5.94
CA GLU A 143 -2.92 3.89 4.90
C GLU A 143 -2.46 2.43 4.68
N ILE A 144 -2.22 1.68 5.76
CA ILE A 144 -1.91 0.24 5.65
C ILE A 144 -3.09 -0.53 5.04
N GLN A 145 -4.31 -0.26 5.48
CA GLN A 145 -5.50 -0.94 4.97
C GLN A 145 -5.70 -0.68 3.47
N ALA A 146 -5.52 0.57 3.04
CA ALA A 146 -5.58 0.94 1.63
C ALA A 146 -4.46 0.27 0.82
N TYR A 147 -3.24 0.23 1.36
CA TYR A 147 -2.13 -0.48 0.74
C TYR A 147 -2.42 -1.97 0.59
N LEU A 148 -2.89 -2.64 1.64
CA LEU A 148 -3.24 -4.07 1.61
C LEU A 148 -4.38 -4.37 0.64
N ALA A 149 -5.38 -3.49 0.55
CA ALA A 149 -6.49 -3.64 -0.38
C ALA A 149 -6.07 -3.45 -1.86
N ALA A 150 -5.11 -2.56 -2.12
CA ALA A 150 -4.58 -2.31 -3.47
C ALA A 150 -3.54 -3.35 -3.93
N LEU A 151 -2.87 -4.01 -2.97
CA LEU A 151 -1.74 -4.91 -3.23
C LEU A 151 -2.06 -6.05 -4.22
N PRO A 152 -3.20 -6.77 -4.13
CA PRO A 152 -3.51 -7.84 -5.10
C PRO A 152 -3.61 -7.32 -6.54
N GLY A 153 -4.25 -6.17 -6.74
CA GLY A 153 -4.36 -5.54 -8.05
C GLY A 153 -3.00 -5.14 -8.61
N ALA A 154 -2.15 -4.54 -7.77
CA ALA A 154 -0.79 -4.17 -8.16
C ALA A 154 0.08 -5.39 -8.52
N LEU A 155 -0.05 -6.50 -7.79
CA LEU A 155 0.71 -7.73 -8.05
C LEU A 155 0.24 -8.49 -9.29
N LEU A 156 -1.04 -8.39 -9.65
CA LEU A 156 -1.62 -9.05 -10.83
C LEU A 156 -1.53 -8.19 -12.09
N GLN A 157 -1.18 -6.91 -11.98
CA GLN A 157 -1.06 -6.01 -13.12
C GLN A 157 -0.04 -6.54 -14.14
N GLY A 158 -0.49 -6.76 -15.38
CA GLY A 158 0.33 -7.33 -16.45
C GLY A 158 0.60 -8.84 -16.34
N LEU A 159 0.27 -9.48 -15.21
CA LEU A 159 0.51 -10.91 -15.00
C LEU A 159 -0.35 -11.77 -15.92
N GLY A 160 -1.62 -11.39 -16.13
CA GLY A 160 -2.52 -12.10 -17.04
C GLY A 160 -2.04 -12.09 -18.50
N GLU A 161 -1.55 -10.94 -18.97
CA GLU A 161 -0.99 -10.81 -20.31
C GLU A 161 0.29 -11.64 -20.47
N GLN A 162 1.21 -11.57 -19.50
CA GLN A 162 2.44 -12.36 -19.52
C GLN A 162 2.15 -13.87 -19.47
N ALA A 163 1.21 -14.30 -18.62
CA ALA A 163 0.81 -15.70 -18.53
C ALA A 163 0.14 -16.18 -19.82
N ARG A 164 -0.67 -15.34 -20.48
CA ARG A 164 -1.24 -15.64 -21.81
C ARG A 164 -0.15 -15.85 -22.87
N HIS A 165 0.85 -14.97 -22.91
CA HIS A 165 1.96 -15.11 -23.85
C HIS A 165 2.73 -16.42 -23.64
N LEU A 166 3.01 -16.77 -22.37
CA LEU A 166 3.70 -18.01 -22.03
C LEU A 166 2.85 -19.25 -22.36
N TYR A 167 1.55 -19.22 -22.04
CA TYR A 167 0.65 -20.31 -22.38
C TYR A 167 0.63 -20.57 -23.90
N ASN A 168 0.48 -19.53 -24.72
CA ASN A 168 0.49 -19.67 -26.17
C ASN A 168 1.87 -20.15 -26.69
N ALA A 169 2.96 -19.78 -26.01
CA ALA A 169 4.30 -20.25 -26.37
C ALA A 169 4.50 -21.74 -26.07
N PHE A 170 3.89 -22.25 -24.99
CA PHE A 170 3.88 -23.67 -24.66
C PHE A 170 3.03 -24.46 -25.64
N ASN A 171 1.90 -23.90 -26.05
CA ASN A 171 0.91 -24.55 -26.91
C ASN A 171 1.04 -24.10 -28.38
N ARG A 172 2.27 -23.83 -28.83
CA ARG A 172 2.56 -23.29 -30.16
C ARG A 172 2.14 -24.19 -31.34
N ALA A 173 1.91 -25.48 -31.07
CA ALA A 173 1.46 -26.45 -32.06
C ALA A 173 -0.06 -26.45 -32.22
N ASP A 174 -0.79 -25.82 -31.30
CA ASP A 174 -2.25 -25.78 -31.33
C ASP A 174 -2.74 -24.94 -32.51
N PRO A 175 -3.95 -25.23 -33.03
CA PRO A 175 -4.59 -24.40 -34.04
C PRO A 175 -4.63 -22.93 -33.61
N PRO A 176 -4.44 -21.97 -34.53
CA PRO A 176 -4.45 -20.54 -34.19
C PRO A 176 -5.73 -20.05 -33.50
N GLY A 177 -6.87 -20.74 -33.72
CA GLY A 177 -8.13 -20.45 -33.06
C GLY A 177 -8.18 -20.88 -31.59
N ASP A 178 -7.41 -21.89 -31.20
CA ASP A 178 -7.41 -22.47 -29.85
C ASP A 178 -6.39 -21.78 -28.93
N LEU A 179 -5.56 -20.88 -29.49
CA LEU A 179 -4.69 -20.00 -28.72
C LEU A 179 -5.49 -18.93 -27.97
N LEU A 180 -4.94 -18.44 -26.85
CA LEU A 180 -5.62 -17.45 -26.03
C LEU A 180 -5.47 -16.04 -26.59
N HIS A 181 -6.61 -15.38 -26.78
CA HIS A 181 -6.70 -13.94 -27.04
C HIS A 181 -6.50 -13.14 -25.75
N ALA A 182 -7.11 -13.56 -24.63
CA ALA A 182 -7.00 -12.91 -23.34
C ALA A 182 -7.12 -13.92 -22.17
N LEU A 183 -6.54 -13.54 -21.02
CA LEU A 183 -6.53 -14.32 -19.78
C LEU A 183 -6.73 -13.37 -18.59
N TRP A 184 -7.71 -13.66 -17.74
CA TRP A 184 -7.98 -12.90 -16.51
C TRP A 184 -7.74 -13.77 -15.28
N LEU A 185 -6.91 -13.25 -14.38
CA LEU A 185 -6.63 -13.89 -13.10
C LEU A 185 -7.55 -13.29 -12.03
N PRO A 186 -8.05 -14.11 -11.08
CA PRO A 186 -8.96 -13.66 -10.05
C PRO A 186 -8.28 -12.73 -9.04
N LEU A 187 -8.99 -11.66 -8.64
CA LEU A 187 -8.56 -10.70 -7.61
C LEU A 187 -9.01 -11.09 -6.20
N ALA A 188 -10.10 -11.84 -6.09
CA ALA A 188 -10.71 -12.25 -4.84
C ALA A 188 -10.58 -13.76 -4.63
N GLU A 189 -10.63 -14.19 -3.37
CA GLU A 189 -10.72 -15.61 -3.01
C GLU A 189 -11.94 -16.24 -3.70
N ASN A 190 -11.77 -17.47 -4.20
CA ASN A 190 -12.75 -18.22 -4.99
C ASN A 190 -13.16 -17.59 -6.33
N GLY A 191 -12.44 -16.56 -6.79
CA GLY A 191 -12.60 -16.06 -8.15
C GLY A 191 -12.15 -17.09 -9.18
N LYS A 192 -12.75 -17.02 -10.38
CA LYS A 192 -12.46 -17.92 -11.49
C LYS A 192 -11.31 -17.39 -12.34
N ILE A 193 -10.55 -18.31 -12.96
CA ILE A 193 -9.63 -17.95 -14.03
C ILE A 193 -10.43 -17.96 -15.33
N GLU A 194 -10.54 -16.81 -15.96
CA GLU A 194 -11.30 -16.66 -17.21
C GLU A 194 -10.35 -16.58 -18.40
N VAL A 195 -10.72 -17.21 -19.51
CA VAL A 195 -9.97 -17.21 -20.76
C VAL A 195 -10.87 -16.84 -21.93
N GLU A 196 -10.27 -16.26 -22.96
CA GLU A 196 -10.89 -15.99 -24.25
C GLU A 196 -10.00 -16.57 -25.36
N PHE A 197 -10.60 -17.36 -26.24
CA PHE A 197 -9.91 -17.99 -27.37
C PHE A 197 -9.86 -17.06 -28.58
N ALA A 198 -8.80 -17.16 -29.38
CA ALA A 198 -8.63 -16.34 -30.58
C ALA A 198 -9.65 -16.65 -31.68
N GLY A 199 -10.19 -17.87 -31.73
CA GLY A 199 -11.25 -18.27 -32.66
C GLY A 199 -12.63 -17.71 -32.31
N GLU A 200 -12.85 -17.33 -31.05
CA GLU A 200 -14.13 -16.82 -30.55
C GLU A 200 -13.94 -15.57 -29.67
N PRO A 201 -13.46 -14.46 -30.26
CA PRO A 201 -13.22 -13.25 -29.50
C PRO A 201 -14.53 -12.68 -28.94
N GLY A 202 -14.49 -12.21 -27.70
CA GLY A 202 -15.62 -11.68 -26.94
C GLY A 202 -16.35 -12.70 -26.06
N VAL A 203 -16.02 -13.99 -26.12
CA VAL A 203 -16.63 -15.03 -25.27
C VAL A 203 -15.67 -15.43 -24.15
N ARG A 204 -16.14 -15.38 -22.90
CA ARG A 204 -15.37 -15.77 -21.72
C ARG A 204 -15.72 -17.17 -21.25
N TYR A 205 -14.69 -17.96 -20.99
CA TYR A 205 -14.79 -19.32 -20.49
C TYR A 205 -14.07 -19.45 -19.14
N ASP A 206 -14.60 -20.31 -18.28
CA ASP A 206 -13.92 -20.74 -17.06
C ASP A 206 -12.84 -21.76 -17.44
N ALA A 207 -11.57 -21.39 -17.23
CA ALA A 207 -10.43 -22.19 -17.67
C ALA A 207 -10.45 -23.61 -17.07
N LEU A 208 -10.88 -23.75 -15.81
CA LEU A 208 -10.92 -25.05 -15.13
C LEU A 208 -12.03 -25.97 -15.65
N ILE A 209 -13.03 -25.42 -16.34
CA ILE A 209 -14.14 -26.19 -16.92
C ILE A 209 -13.80 -26.64 -18.35
N VAL A 210 -13.14 -25.78 -19.13
CA VAL A 210 -12.93 -26.00 -20.57
C VAL A 210 -11.61 -26.70 -20.87
N PHE A 211 -10.56 -26.47 -20.09
CA PHE A 211 -9.25 -27.05 -20.37
C PHE A 211 -9.14 -28.52 -19.98
N SER A 212 -8.42 -29.29 -20.79
CA SER A 212 -7.96 -30.63 -20.40
C SER A 212 -6.88 -30.55 -19.32
N GLU A 213 -6.56 -31.69 -18.69
CA GLU A 213 -5.53 -31.75 -17.64
C GLU A 213 -4.17 -31.18 -18.11
N GLY A 214 -3.76 -31.50 -19.35
CA GLY A 214 -2.53 -30.97 -19.94
C GLY A 214 -2.54 -29.44 -20.05
N HIS A 215 -3.62 -28.86 -20.58
CA HIS A 215 -3.78 -27.42 -20.71
C HIS A 215 -3.86 -26.71 -19.35
N ILE A 216 -4.51 -27.31 -18.34
CA ILE A 216 -4.53 -26.80 -16.97
C ILE A 216 -3.10 -26.74 -16.40
N LYS A 217 -2.29 -27.78 -16.62
CA LYS A 217 -0.88 -27.80 -16.18
C LYS A 217 -0.04 -26.76 -16.93
N CYS A 218 -0.21 -26.62 -18.24
CA CYS A 218 0.44 -25.56 -19.03
C CYS A 218 0.06 -24.15 -18.52
N LEU A 219 -1.21 -23.92 -18.20
CA LEU A 219 -1.69 -22.66 -17.64
C LEU A 219 -1.06 -22.39 -16.25
N GLY A 220 -1.06 -23.38 -15.37
CA GLY A 220 -0.43 -23.27 -14.05
C GLY A 220 1.06 -22.92 -14.15
N LEU A 221 1.77 -23.59 -15.05
CA LEU A 221 3.18 -23.33 -15.34
C LEU A 221 3.40 -21.92 -15.91
N ALA A 222 2.52 -21.46 -16.80
CA ALA A 222 2.59 -20.14 -17.41
C ALA A 222 2.41 -19.03 -16.36
N ILE A 223 1.44 -19.20 -15.45
CA ILE A 223 1.20 -18.27 -14.33
C ILE A 223 2.40 -18.27 -13.37
N LEU A 224 2.94 -19.44 -13.02
CA LEU A 224 4.12 -19.56 -12.15
C LEU A 224 5.32 -18.81 -12.74
N LEU A 225 5.58 -18.98 -14.04
CA LEU A 225 6.69 -18.33 -14.72
C LEU A 225 6.46 -16.83 -14.93
N ALA A 226 5.25 -16.42 -15.28
CA ALA A 226 4.89 -15.00 -15.34
C ALA A 226 5.20 -14.31 -14.00
N LYS A 227 4.85 -14.98 -12.89
CA LYS A 227 5.13 -14.48 -11.53
C LYS A 227 6.62 -14.46 -11.23
N ASN A 228 7.36 -15.50 -11.62
CA ASN A 228 8.82 -15.53 -11.47
C ASN A 228 9.50 -14.38 -12.22
N ILE A 229 9.06 -14.07 -13.45
CA ILE A 229 9.61 -12.99 -14.27
C ILE A 229 9.30 -11.64 -13.62
N ALA A 230 8.05 -11.41 -13.23
CA ALA A 230 7.62 -10.18 -12.58
C ALA A 230 8.39 -9.91 -11.27
N GLN A 231 8.61 -10.96 -10.47
CA GLN A 231 9.30 -10.86 -9.17
C GLN A 231 10.82 -11.04 -9.26
N LYS A 232 11.35 -11.37 -10.44
CA LYS A 232 12.78 -11.64 -10.70
C LYS A 232 13.39 -12.66 -9.74
N CYS A 233 12.65 -13.71 -9.38
CA CYS A 233 13.17 -14.68 -8.42
C CYS A 233 14.39 -15.44 -8.99
N PRO A 234 15.47 -15.61 -8.21
CA PRO A 234 16.74 -16.18 -8.69
C PRO A 234 16.73 -17.71 -8.80
N VAL A 235 15.78 -18.38 -8.13
CA VAL A 235 15.67 -19.84 -8.08
C VAL A 235 14.27 -20.27 -8.49
N ILE A 236 14.17 -21.33 -9.27
CA ILE A 236 12.92 -21.99 -9.64
C ILE A 236 13.05 -23.49 -9.37
N VAL A 237 12.02 -24.04 -8.72
CA VAL A 237 11.91 -25.48 -8.46
C VAL A 237 10.68 -26.00 -9.20
N PHE A 238 10.91 -26.97 -10.07
CA PHE A 238 9.89 -27.70 -10.79
C PHE A 238 9.79 -29.10 -10.21
N ASP A 239 8.64 -29.40 -9.60
CA ASP A 239 8.35 -30.73 -9.07
C ASP A 239 7.39 -31.49 -10.00
N ASP A 240 7.93 -32.41 -10.79
CA ASP A 240 7.21 -33.26 -11.76
C ASP A 240 6.23 -32.52 -12.70
N VAL A 241 6.60 -31.30 -13.11
CA VAL A 241 5.70 -30.36 -13.82
C VAL A 241 5.23 -30.83 -15.21
N VAL A 242 5.89 -31.81 -15.81
CA VAL A 242 5.60 -32.35 -17.16
C VAL A 242 4.81 -33.66 -17.14
N ASN A 243 4.35 -34.08 -15.95
CA ASN A 243 3.49 -35.24 -15.81
C ASN A 243 2.10 -34.94 -16.43
N ALA A 244 1.57 -35.86 -17.23
CA ALA A 244 0.35 -35.69 -18.03
C ALA A 244 0.35 -34.55 -19.09
N ILE A 245 1.52 -33.99 -19.41
CA ILE A 245 1.71 -33.14 -20.59
C ILE A 245 2.17 -34.06 -21.74
N ASP A 246 1.57 -33.92 -22.92
CA ASP A 246 1.96 -34.70 -24.11
C ASP A 246 3.30 -34.21 -24.70
N ASP A 247 3.79 -34.91 -25.72
CA ASP A 247 5.11 -34.63 -26.30
C ASP A 247 5.17 -33.30 -27.06
N ASP A 248 4.06 -32.85 -27.64
CA ASP A 248 3.98 -31.58 -28.39
C ASP A 248 4.03 -30.38 -27.44
N HIS A 249 3.24 -30.39 -26.37
CA HIS A 249 3.28 -29.36 -25.33
C HIS A 249 4.63 -29.37 -24.59
N ARG A 250 5.24 -30.55 -24.36
CA ARG A 250 6.59 -30.66 -23.77
C ARG A 250 7.65 -29.98 -24.63
N ASP A 251 7.61 -30.16 -25.95
CA ASP A 251 8.51 -29.48 -26.88
C ASP A 251 8.34 -27.95 -26.80
N GLY A 252 7.09 -27.47 -26.79
CA GLY A 252 6.79 -26.04 -26.66
C GLY A 252 7.29 -25.44 -25.35
N ILE A 253 7.08 -26.12 -24.21
CA ILE A 253 7.61 -25.71 -22.90
C ILE A 253 9.13 -25.65 -22.95
N TRP A 254 9.77 -26.70 -23.47
CA TRP A 254 11.23 -26.77 -23.55
C TRP A 254 11.82 -25.60 -24.36
N ARG A 255 11.27 -25.34 -25.56
CA ARG A 255 11.73 -24.23 -26.41
C ARG A 255 11.60 -22.89 -25.69
N THR A 256 10.47 -22.69 -25.02
CA THR A 256 10.22 -21.46 -24.27
C THR A 256 11.20 -21.29 -23.09
N PHE A 257 11.66 -22.38 -22.48
CA PHE A 257 12.57 -22.32 -21.33
C PHE A 257 14.01 -22.01 -21.74
N PHE A 258 14.49 -22.66 -22.82
CA PHE A 258 15.91 -22.72 -23.13
C PHE A 258 16.30 -22.06 -24.45
N GLU A 259 15.41 -22.00 -25.45
CA GLU A 259 15.68 -21.26 -26.69
C GLU A 259 15.36 -19.78 -26.52
N ASP A 260 14.22 -19.45 -25.89
CA ASP A 260 13.79 -18.06 -25.70
C ASP A 260 14.51 -17.36 -24.53
N GLY A 261 15.44 -18.05 -23.84
CA GLY A 261 16.28 -17.50 -22.78
C GLY A 261 15.52 -17.06 -21.50
N LEU A 262 14.28 -17.51 -21.33
CA LEU A 262 13.39 -17.07 -20.26
C LEU A 262 13.96 -17.30 -18.85
N LEU A 263 14.78 -18.34 -18.71
CA LEU A 263 15.35 -18.79 -17.43
C LEU A 263 16.83 -18.45 -17.28
N ASP A 264 17.40 -17.63 -18.16
CA ASP A 264 18.80 -17.27 -18.11
C ASP A 264 19.14 -16.50 -16.82
N GLY A 265 20.30 -16.83 -16.23
CA GLY A 265 20.74 -16.24 -14.96
C GLY A 265 20.02 -16.75 -13.71
N LYS A 266 19.17 -17.78 -13.83
CA LYS A 266 18.46 -18.40 -12.70
C LYS A 266 18.98 -19.80 -12.40
N GLN A 267 18.91 -20.20 -11.13
CA GLN A 267 19.11 -21.59 -10.73
C GLN A 267 17.81 -22.37 -10.93
N ILE A 268 17.89 -23.49 -11.66
CA ILE A 268 16.75 -24.36 -11.94
C ILE A 268 16.96 -25.69 -11.23
N ILE A 269 15.98 -26.13 -10.46
CA ILE A 269 15.90 -27.48 -9.90
C ILE A 269 14.69 -28.15 -10.54
N LEU A 270 14.92 -29.29 -11.19
CA LEU A 270 13.87 -30.04 -11.89
C LEU A 270 13.87 -31.48 -11.38
N THR A 271 12.73 -31.93 -10.88
CA THR A 271 12.44 -33.35 -10.65
C THR A 271 11.48 -33.84 -11.74
N SER A 272 11.67 -35.07 -12.20
CA SER A 272 10.74 -35.70 -13.13
C SER A 272 10.91 -37.21 -13.12
N HIS A 273 9.81 -37.93 -13.32
CA HIS A 273 9.84 -39.36 -13.61
C HIS A 273 10.10 -39.69 -15.08
N ALA A 274 10.02 -38.69 -15.98
CA ALA A 274 10.22 -38.88 -17.42
C ALA A 274 11.72 -38.85 -17.77
N GLU A 275 12.35 -40.03 -17.78
CA GLU A 275 13.79 -40.16 -18.04
C GLU A 275 14.20 -39.61 -19.43
N GLU A 276 13.41 -39.88 -20.48
CA GLU A 276 13.67 -39.36 -21.83
C GLU A 276 13.60 -37.83 -21.92
N PHE A 277 12.71 -37.21 -21.15
CA PHE A 277 12.61 -35.75 -21.09
C PHE A 277 13.89 -35.13 -20.50
N LEU A 278 14.45 -35.74 -19.45
CA LEU A 278 15.71 -35.30 -18.85
C LEU A 278 16.90 -35.49 -19.81
N HIS A 279 16.91 -36.57 -20.61
CA HIS A 279 17.95 -36.78 -21.62
C HIS A 279 17.92 -35.71 -22.68
N ARG A 280 16.71 -35.42 -23.18
CA ARG A 280 16.48 -34.41 -24.20
C ARG A 280 16.98 -33.05 -23.74
N ILE A 281 16.68 -32.66 -22.50
CA ILE A 281 17.21 -31.43 -21.89
C ILE A 281 18.74 -31.39 -21.92
N GLN A 282 19.42 -32.45 -21.47
CA GLN A 282 20.89 -32.48 -21.46
C GLN A 282 21.50 -32.42 -22.87
N GLN A 283 20.83 -33.03 -23.85
CA GLN A 283 21.29 -33.05 -25.22
C GLN A 283 21.13 -31.68 -25.89
N GLU A 284 19.99 -31.03 -25.70
CA GLU A 284 19.68 -29.76 -26.37
C GLU A 284 20.33 -28.54 -25.69
N LEU A 285 20.74 -28.65 -24.42
CA LEU A 285 21.54 -27.63 -23.71
C LEU A 285 22.96 -27.45 -24.28
N GLY A 286 23.45 -28.40 -25.07
CA GLY A 286 24.83 -28.42 -25.58
C GLY A 286 25.86 -28.82 -24.51
N VAL A 287 27.05 -29.18 -24.96
CA VAL A 287 28.17 -29.70 -24.14
C VAL A 287 28.49 -28.77 -22.97
N ARG A 288 28.58 -27.46 -23.24
CA ARG A 288 29.02 -26.46 -22.26
C ARG A 288 28.07 -26.34 -21.07
N ARG A 289 26.76 -26.28 -21.33
CA ARG A 289 25.76 -26.17 -20.26
C ARG A 289 25.48 -27.52 -19.62
N ALA A 290 25.49 -28.60 -20.40
CA ALA A 290 25.30 -29.96 -19.88
C ALA A 290 26.36 -30.32 -18.81
N GLY A 291 27.63 -29.92 -19.00
CA GLY A 291 28.68 -30.14 -18.01
C GLY A 291 28.48 -29.39 -16.67
N ALA A 292 27.62 -28.36 -16.64
CA ALA A 292 27.27 -27.64 -15.40
C ALA A 292 26.04 -28.24 -14.69
N VAL A 293 25.34 -29.20 -15.30
CA VAL A 293 24.15 -29.83 -14.73
C VAL A 293 24.57 -30.89 -13.71
N LYS A 294 24.12 -30.73 -12.46
CA LYS A 294 24.21 -31.79 -11.45
C LYS A 294 22.99 -32.68 -11.51
N ARG A 295 23.18 -33.99 -11.67
CA ARG A 295 22.10 -34.98 -11.73
C ARG A 295 22.12 -35.85 -10.47
N TYR A 296 20.94 -36.11 -9.95
CA TYR A 296 20.72 -37.10 -8.90
C TYR A 296 19.68 -38.10 -9.41
N LYS A 297 19.94 -39.39 -9.25
CA LYS A 297 18.98 -40.43 -9.60
C LYS A 297 18.55 -41.15 -8.33
N PHE A 298 17.26 -41.07 -8.03
CA PHE A 298 16.65 -41.88 -6.96
C PHE A 298 16.50 -43.31 -7.48
N LEU A 299 17.06 -44.27 -6.75
CA LEU A 299 17.03 -45.68 -7.10
C LEU A 299 15.80 -46.36 -6.46
N PRO A 300 15.23 -47.40 -7.10
CA PRO A 300 14.15 -48.17 -6.51
C PRO A 300 14.54 -48.75 -5.15
N HIS A 301 13.58 -48.81 -4.22
CA HIS A 301 13.78 -49.53 -2.97
C HIS A 301 13.83 -51.04 -3.23
N GLN A 302 14.64 -51.76 -2.45
CA GLN A 302 14.72 -53.23 -2.50
C GLN A 302 14.07 -53.90 -1.28
N GLY A 303 13.13 -53.19 -0.64
CA GLY A 303 12.50 -53.61 0.63
C GLY A 303 13.03 -52.84 1.85
N GLU A 304 14.04 -52.01 1.64
CA GLU A 304 14.53 -51.05 2.62
C GLU A 304 13.71 -49.75 2.56
N HIS A 305 13.52 -49.09 3.70
CA HIS A 305 12.80 -47.80 3.80
C HIS A 305 13.74 -46.58 3.67
N GLU A 306 15.02 -46.79 3.34
CA GLU A 306 16.00 -45.73 3.18
C GLU A 306 16.07 -45.22 1.73
N LEU A 307 16.26 -43.90 1.57
CA LEU A 307 16.42 -43.25 0.27
C LEU A 307 17.77 -43.61 -0.36
N ARG A 308 17.73 -44.35 -1.47
CA ARG A 308 18.91 -44.65 -2.28
C ARG A 308 19.10 -43.60 -3.37
N VAL A 309 20.24 -42.91 -3.33
CA VAL A 309 20.55 -41.81 -4.26
C VAL A 309 21.87 -42.09 -4.96
N GLU A 310 21.82 -42.22 -6.29
CA GLU A 310 23.00 -42.16 -7.15
C GLU A 310 23.32 -40.68 -7.40
N ARG A 311 24.47 -40.22 -6.89
CA ARG A 311 24.88 -38.81 -6.87
C ARG A 311 25.60 -38.33 -8.13
N ASP A 312 26.05 -39.27 -8.96
CA ASP A 312 26.73 -39.00 -10.23
C ASP A 312 26.33 -40.03 -11.29
N PRO A 313 25.03 -40.09 -11.65
CA PRO A 313 24.58 -40.97 -12.71
C PRO A 313 25.22 -40.53 -14.04
N PRO A 314 25.52 -41.48 -14.96
CA PRO A 314 26.22 -41.18 -16.20
C PRO A 314 25.51 -40.08 -16.99
N MET A 315 26.30 -39.13 -17.49
CA MET A 315 25.82 -38.09 -18.39
C MET A 315 25.27 -38.72 -19.67
N LYS A 316 24.21 -38.14 -20.23
CA LYS A 316 23.55 -38.70 -21.43
C LYS A 316 23.58 -37.78 -22.64
N ASN A 317 24.47 -36.79 -22.64
CA ASN A 317 24.78 -35.98 -23.81
C ASN A 317 25.72 -36.75 -24.75
N TYR A 318 25.27 -36.99 -25.99
CA TYR A 318 25.98 -37.86 -26.93
C TYR A 318 27.35 -37.31 -27.35
N VAL A 319 27.52 -35.98 -27.39
CA VAL A 319 28.79 -35.34 -27.74
C VAL A 319 29.82 -35.54 -26.62
N LEU A 320 29.41 -35.33 -25.36
CA LEU A 320 30.24 -35.58 -24.18
C LEU A 320 30.64 -37.07 -24.09
N LEU A 321 29.70 -37.98 -24.32
CA LEU A 321 29.97 -39.42 -24.33
C LEU A 321 30.97 -39.80 -25.43
N ALA A 322 30.86 -39.21 -26.63
CA ALA A 322 31.82 -39.43 -27.71
C ALA A 322 33.22 -38.91 -27.37
N GLN A 323 33.33 -37.76 -26.71
CA GLN A 323 34.61 -37.21 -26.22
C GLN A 323 35.24 -38.11 -25.16
N GLN A 324 34.46 -38.59 -24.20
CA GLN A 324 34.93 -39.49 -23.14
C GLN A 324 35.41 -40.83 -23.72
N ALA A 325 34.66 -41.42 -24.64
CA ALA A 325 35.03 -42.65 -25.33
C ALA A 325 36.32 -42.48 -26.15
N LEU A 326 36.49 -41.35 -26.85
CA LEU A 326 37.73 -41.06 -27.57
C LEU A 326 38.93 -40.90 -26.61
N ALA A 327 38.73 -40.26 -25.47
CA ALA A 327 39.75 -40.11 -24.43
C ALA A 327 40.15 -41.45 -23.80
N ALA A 328 39.20 -42.38 -23.66
CA ALA A 328 39.41 -43.75 -23.21
C ALA A 328 39.99 -44.69 -24.30
N ASP A 329 40.26 -44.17 -25.49
CA ASP A 329 40.73 -44.92 -26.67
C ASP A 329 39.72 -45.97 -27.22
N GLU A 330 38.45 -45.82 -26.87
CA GLU A 330 37.35 -46.68 -27.32
C GLU A 330 36.78 -46.20 -28.66
N LYS A 331 37.54 -46.40 -29.75
CA LYS A 331 37.20 -45.90 -31.11
C LYS A 331 35.77 -46.23 -31.56
N ARG A 332 35.33 -47.47 -31.33
CA ARG A 332 33.98 -47.95 -31.71
C ARG A 332 32.88 -47.30 -30.88
N GLU A 333 33.14 -47.07 -29.59
CA GLU A 333 32.20 -46.39 -28.71
C GLU A 333 32.08 -44.91 -29.08
N ALA A 334 33.20 -44.26 -29.36
CA ALA A 334 33.24 -42.88 -29.81
C ALA A 334 32.38 -42.68 -31.07
N LEU A 335 32.50 -43.57 -32.07
CA LEU A 335 31.64 -43.54 -33.26
C LEU A 335 30.17 -43.88 -32.97
N ARG A 336 29.90 -44.77 -32.00
CA ARG A 336 28.53 -45.15 -31.60
C ARG A 336 27.78 -43.96 -31.02
N GLN A 337 28.46 -43.16 -30.22
CA GLN A 337 27.92 -41.95 -29.61
C GLN A 337 27.92 -40.76 -30.59
N ALA A 338 28.91 -40.69 -31.48
CA ALA A 338 29.00 -39.68 -32.53
C ALA A 338 27.81 -39.70 -33.50
N ARG A 339 27.25 -40.88 -33.81
CA ARG A 339 26.08 -40.98 -34.70
C ARG A 339 24.84 -40.22 -34.18
N PRO A 340 24.26 -40.56 -33.00
CA PRO A 340 23.09 -39.86 -32.48
C PRO A 340 23.41 -38.39 -32.14
N ALA A 341 24.66 -38.09 -31.77
CA ALA A 341 25.13 -36.70 -31.65
C ALA A 341 24.97 -35.95 -32.98
N LEU A 342 25.50 -36.50 -34.08
CA LEU A 342 25.43 -35.89 -35.40
C LEU A 342 23.99 -35.76 -35.91
N GLU A 343 23.15 -36.78 -35.68
CA GLU A 343 21.71 -36.74 -35.98
C GLU A 343 21.06 -35.53 -35.28
N SER A 344 21.22 -35.44 -33.96
CA SER A 344 20.68 -34.36 -33.13
C SER A 344 21.17 -32.97 -33.54
N LEU A 345 22.48 -32.80 -33.77
CA LEU A 345 23.06 -31.52 -34.16
C LEU A 345 22.62 -31.09 -35.56
N THR A 346 22.54 -32.03 -36.50
CA THR A 346 22.08 -31.73 -37.87
C THR A 346 20.59 -31.39 -37.91
N ASP A 347 19.76 -32.02 -37.08
CA ASP A 347 18.35 -31.63 -36.91
C ASP A 347 18.22 -30.22 -36.34
N ARG A 348 18.94 -29.91 -35.25
CA ARG A 348 18.95 -28.57 -34.65
C ARG A 348 19.40 -27.50 -35.65
N LEU A 349 20.47 -27.78 -36.42
CA LEU A 349 20.97 -26.87 -37.45
C LEU A 349 19.94 -26.67 -38.57
N TRP A 350 19.25 -27.73 -38.98
CA TRP A 350 18.22 -27.64 -40.01
C TRP A 350 17.01 -26.84 -39.52
N THR A 351 16.52 -27.10 -38.30
CA THR A 351 15.45 -26.31 -37.68
C THR A 351 15.84 -24.84 -37.59
N TRP A 352 17.07 -24.54 -37.17
CA TRP A 352 17.61 -23.17 -37.11
C TRP A 352 17.59 -22.49 -38.49
N LEU A 353 17.98 -23.21 -39.54
CA LEU A 353 17.99 -22.73 -40.92
C LEU A 353 16.56 -22.48 -41.45
N GLY A 354 15.62 -23.38 -41.17
CA GLY A 354 14.22 -23.27 -41.59
C GLY A 354 13.47 -22.11 -40.94
N ARG A 355 13.88 -21.65 -39.75
CA ARG A 355 13.30 -20.44 -39.13
C ARG A 355 13.71 -19.14 -39.83
N ARG A 356 14.81 -19.13 -40.58
CA ARG A 356 15.43 -17.91 -41.14
C ARG A 356 15.40 -17.85 -42.67
N THR A 357 15.17 -18.98 -43.32
CA THR A 357 15.15 -19.13 -44.78
C THR A 357 14.03 -20.09 -45.18
N ASP A 358 13.87 -20.37 -46.48
CA ASP A 358 12.89 -21.35 -46.99
C ASP A 358 13.13 -22.77 -46.43
N GLY A 359 14.31 -23.06 -45.83
CA GLY A 359 14.55 -24.29 -45.06
C GLY A 359 14.54 -25.60 -45.85
N ARG A 360 14.15 -25.55 -47.13
CA ARG A 360 14.04 -26.70 -48.02
C ARG A 360 15.42 -27.18 -48.45
N ILE A 361 15.64 -28.48 -48.29
CA ILE A 361 16.89 -29.15 -48.67
C ILE A 361 16.54 -30.39 -49.49
N ASP A 362 17.12 -30.49 -50.68
CA ASP A 362 16.98 -31.69 -51.51
C ASP A 362 17.96 -32.78 -51.07
N ILE A 363 17.43 -33.80 -50.40
CA ILE A 363 18.17 -35.00 -49.99
C ILE A 363 17.86 -36.14 -50.96
N LYS A 364 18.90 -36.71 -51.56
CA LYS A 364 18.77 -37.88 -52.44
C LYS A 364 18.73 -39.14 -51.60
N LEU A 365 17.71 -39.97 -51.81
CA LEU A 365 17.59 -41.30 -51.21
C LEU A 365 18.13 -42.35 -52.17
N SER A 366 18.93 -43.28 -51.64
CA SER A 366 19.53 -44.38 -52.41
C SER A 366 18.52 -45.49 -52.77
N GLY A 367 17.29 -45.42 -52.24
CA GLY A 367 16.19 -46.32 -52.55
C GLY A 367 14.94 -46.07 -51.70
N PRO A 368 13.80 -46.73 -52.00
CA PRO A 368 12.51 -46.49 -51.34
C PRO A 368 12.47 -46.79 -49.83
N ARG A 369 13.42 -47.57 -49.32
CA ARG A 369 13.54 -47.96 -47.89
C ARG A 369 14.93 -47.70 -47.31
N SER A 370 15.80 -47.01 -48.05
CA SER A 370 17.14 -46.71 -47.56
C SER A 370 17.04 -45.68 -46.43
N PRO A 371 17.74 -45.89 -45.29
CA PRO A 371 17.85 -44.86 -44.28
C PRO A 371 18.53 -43.62 -44.87
N TRP A 372 18.22 -42.46 -44.31
CA TRP A 372 18.85 -41.20 -44.71
C TRP A 372 20.35 -41.27 -44.43
N GLU A 373 21.17 -41.10 -45.45
CA GLU A 373 22.63 -41.06 -45.28
C GLU A 373 23.02 -39.74 -44.60
N LEU A 374 23.56 -39.82 -43.38
CA LEU A 374 24.02 -38.65 -42.61
C LEU A 374 25.07 -37.84 -43.37
N ASN A 375 25.91 -38.49 -44.17
CA ASN A 375 26.87 -37.80 -45.03
C ASN A 375 26.19 -36.83 -46.02
N ASN A 376 25.11 -37.28 -46.66
CA ASN A 376 24.33 -36.45 -47.60
C ASN A 376 23.65 -35.29 -46.86
N LYS A 377 23.04 -35.56 -45.70
CA LYS A 377 22.43 -34.54 -44.83
C LYS A 377 23.45 -33.46 -44.44
N CYS A 378 24.64 -33.85 -43.99
CA CYS A 378 25.73 -32.93 -43.65
C CYS A 378 26.20 -32.11 -44.86
N SER A 379 26.36 -32.74 -46.02
CA SER A 379 26.80 -32.06 -47.25
C SER A 379 25.83 -30.98 -47.70
N LYS A 380 24.54 -31.28 -47.62
CA LYS A 380 23.48 -30.35 -48.00
C LYS A 380 23.31 -29.23 -46.98
N LEU A 381 23.33 -29.54 -45.69
CA LEU A 381 23.29 -28.53 -44.63
C LEU A 381 24.49 -27.59 -44.72
N ARG A 382 25.70 -28.11 -44.93
CA ARG A 382 26.90 -27.27 -45.14
C ARG A 382 26.67 -26.27 -46.25
N SER A 383 26.21 -26.74 -47.40
CA SER A 383 25.99 -25.90 -48.58
C SER A 383 24.88 -24.87 -48.39
N ALA A 384 23.84 -25.21 -47.62
CA ALA A 384 22.74 -24.29 -47.33
C ALA A 384 23.13 -23.23 -46.30
N VAL A 385 23.84 -23.61 -45.24
CA VAL A 385 24.33 -22.70 -44.19
C VAL A 385 25.42 -21.77 -44.75
N ASP A 386 26.29 -22.26 -45.63
CA ASP A 386 27.35 -21.45 -46.25
C ASP A 386 26.82 -20.23 -47.01
N ARG A 387 25.66 -20.36 -47.68
CA ARG A 387 25.01 -19.25 -48.40
C ARG A 387 24.62 -18.08 -47.49
N ILE A 388 24.36 -18.36 -46.21
CA ILE A 388 23.96 -17.37 -45.22
C ILE A 388 25.02 -17.18 -44.12
N ALA A 389 26.20 -17.81 -44.27
CA ALA A 389 27.20 -17.86 -43.21
C ALA A 389 27.73 -16.47 -42.85
N THR A 390 27.86 -15.57 -43.83
CA THR A 390 28.31 -14.19 -43.60
C THR A 390 27.30 -13.33 -42.85
N GLN A 391 26.05 -13.78 -42.74
CA GLN A 391 24.94 -13.02 -42.15
C GLN A 391 24.74 -13.35 -40.67
N HIS A 392 25.29 -14.47 -40.18
CA HIS A 392 25.05 -14.95 -38.82
C HIS A 392 26.34 -15.37 -38.10
N PRO A 393 26.60 -14.87 -36.88
CA PRO A 393 27.71 -15.34 -36.07
C PRO A 393 27.48 -16.82 -35.68
N GLY A 394 28.52 -17.66 -35.78
CA GLY A 394 28.41 -19.11 -35.54
C GLY A 394 28.20 -19.94 -36.80
N ALA A 395 27.60 -19.37 -37.86
CA ALA A 395 27.34 -20.09 -39.11
C ALA A 395 28.63 -20.41 -39.88
N PRO A 396 29.64 -19.53 -39.96
CA PRO A 396 30.94 -19.88 -40.52
C PRO A 396 31.62 -21.02 -39.75
N GLN A 397 31.51 -21.02 -38.42
CA GLN A 397 32.05 -22.09 -37.58
C GLN A 397 31.35 -23.42 -37.84
N ALA A 398 30.02 -23.42 -37.99
CA ALA A 398 29.26 -24.62 -38.36
C ALA A 398 29.65 -25.15 -39.74
N VAL A 399 29.87 -24.27 -40.73
CA VAL A 399 30.35 -24.66 -42.06
C VAL A 399 31.74 -25.28 -42.00
N VAL A 400 32.65 -24.69 -41.22
CA VAL A 400 34.01 -25.24 -41.01
C VAL A 400 33.94 -26.61 -40.34
N ALA A 401 33.12 -26.78 -39.31
CA ALA A 401 32.93 -28.05 -38.62
C ALA A 401 32.39 -29.14 -39.57
N LEU A 402 31.36 -28.83 -40.36
CA LEU A 402 30.83 -29.75 -41.36
C LEU A 402 31.82 -30.02 -42.49
N ALA A 403 32.61 -29.04 -42.93
CA ALA A 403 33.65 -29.23 -43.93
C ALA A 403 34.76 -30.15 -43.44
N ALA A 404 35.19 -30.02 -42.18
CA ALA A 404 36.17 -30.90 -41.55
C ALA A 404 35.65 -32.34 -41.48
N LEU A 405 34.39 -32.52 -41.07
CA LEU A 405 33.73 -33.84 -41.02
C LEU A 405 33.63 -34.50 -42.41
N LEU A 406 33.25 -33.73 -43.43
CA LEU A 406 33.07 -34.21 -44.81
C LEU A 406 34.40 -34.40 -45.57
N ASN A 407 35.52 -33.91 -45.04
CA ASN A 407 36.85 -34.16 -45.59
C ASN A 407 37.32 -35.61 -45.33
N VAL A 408 36.70 -36.30 -44.37
CA VAL A 408 36.82 -37.76 -44.25
C VAL A 408 36.12 -38.40 -45.43
N SER A 409 36.80 -39.32 -46.13
CA SER A 409 36.25 -39.99 -47.31
C SER A 409 34.87 -40.59 -47.01
N GLY A 410 33.84 -40.23 -47.78
CA GLY A 410 32.49 -40.77 -47.60
C GLY A 410 32.38 -42.29 -47.80
N SER A 411 33.41 -42.91 -48.40
CA SER A 411 33.57 -44.37 -48.51
C SER A 411 34.32 -45.01 -47.35
N SER A 412 34.72 -44.23 -46.33
CA SER A 412 35.43 -44.77 -45.17
C SER A 412 34.52 -45.63 -44.30
N ILE A 413 35.14 -46.56 -43.57
CA ILE A 413 34.43 -47.46 -42.66
C ILE A 413 33.74 -46.69 -41.51
N GLU A 414 34.31 -45.56 -41.10
CA GLU A 414 33.75 -44.67 -40.08
C GLU A 414 32.46 -44.00 -40.56
N TRP A 415 32.42 -43.50 -41.80
CA TRP A 415 31.19 -42.96 -42.40
C TRP A 415 30.14 -44.04 -42.64
N GLY A 416 30.57 -45.24 -43.02
CA GLY A 416 29.70 -46.42 -43.06
C GLY A 416 29.01 -46.61 -41.71
N TYR A 417 29.78 -46.62 -40.62
CA TYR A 417 29.26 -46.79 -39.27
C TYR A 417 28.30 -45.66 -38.83
N LEU A 418 28.60 -44.40 -39.17
CA LEU A 418 27.70 -43.27 -38.91
C LEU A 418 26.39 -43.40 -39.70
N ASN A 419 26.43 -43.82 -40.97
CA ASN A 419 25.24 -43.91 -41.82
C ASN A 419 24.34 -45.12 -41.50
N SER A 420 24.91 -46.31 -41.30
CA SER A 420 24.15 -47.57 -41.19
C SER A 420 24.11 -48.17 -39.79
N GLY A 421 24.98 -47.73 -38.86
CA GLY A 421 24.95 -48.14 -37.46
C GLY A 421 25.67 -49.44 -37.15
N VAL A 422 25.46 -49.90 -35.90
CA VAL A 422 26.24 -50.98 -35.29
C VAL A 422 25.68 -52.36 -35.64
N HIS A 423 25.63 -52.71 -36.92
CA HIS A 423 25.36 -54.11 -37.29
C HIS A 423 26.66 -54.92 -37.20
N ASP A 424 26.70 -55.87 -36.28
CA ASP A 424 27.89 -56.65 -35.93
C ASP A 424 28.34 -57.65 -37.03
N SER A 425 27.63 -57.65 -38.18
CA SER A 425 27.77 -58.59 -39.29
C SER A 425 28.76 -58.17 -40.38
N GLN A 426 29.37 -56.98 -40.31
CA GLN A 426 30.39 -56.51 -41.24
C GLN A 426 31.70 -56.24 -40.48
N ARG A 427 32.49 -57.28 -40.26
CA ARG A 427 33.76 -57.22 -39.51
C ARG A 427 34.90 -57.59 -40.45
N ASP A 428 35.77 -56.63 -40.79
CA ASP A 428 37.12 -56.92 -41.30
C ASP A 428 38.16 -55.77 -41.14
N HIS A 429 37.77 -54.58 -40.64
CA HIS A 429 38.70 -53.43 -40.56
C HIS A 429 38.63 -52.70 -39.21
N GLU A 430 39.81 -52.37 -38.67
CA GLU A 430 39.98 -51.55 -37.46
C GLU A 430 39.80 -50.06 -37.79
N PHE A 431 39.11 -49.31 -36.93
CA PHE A 431 38.94 -47.87 -37.10
C PHE A 431 40.26 -47.11 -36.93
N ASP A 432 40.50 -46.11 -37.79
CA ASP A 432 41.63 -45.21 -37.64
C ASP A 432 41.35 -44.16 -36.56
N ARG A 433 42.22 -44.10 -35.55
CA ARG A 433 42.09 -43.16 -34.43
C ARG A 433 42.14 -41.71 -34.90
N ALA A 434 42.97 -41.39 -35.89
CA ALA A 434 43.06 -40.02 -36.40
C ALA A 434 41.74 -39.59 -37.06
N THR A 435 41.15 -40.48 -37.86
CA THR A 435 39.83 -40.29 -38.46
C THR A 435 38.72 -40.17 -37.42
N VAL A 436 38.67 -41.06 -36.41
CA VAL A 436 37.67 -40.98 -35.32
C VAL A 436 37.83 -39.67 -34.53
N LYS A 437 39.07 -39.25 -34.28
CA LYS A 437 39.35 -37.96 -33.63
C LYS A 437 38.77 -36.79 -34.42
N VAL A 438 38.99 -36.75 -35.74
CA VAL A 438 38.42 -35.70 -36.62
C VAL A 438 36.89 -35.69 -36.54
N VAL A 439 36.25 -36.85 -36.53
CA VAL A 439 34.78 -36.96 -36.41
C VAL A 439 34.29 -36.34 -35.09
N VAL A 440 34.86 -36.74 -33.95
CA VAL A 440 34.46 -36.26 -32.62
C VAL A 440 34.75 -34.76 -32.44
N GLU A 441 35.91 -34.29 -32.90
CA GLU A 441 36.27 -32.87 -32.87
C GLU A 441 35.34 -32.03 -33.74
N SER A 442 34.94 -32.54 -34.91
CA SER A 442 34.01 -31.85 -35.82
C SER A 442 32.61 -31.75 -35.23
N ILE A 443 32.11 -32.82 -34.60
CA ILE A 443 30.81 -32.82 -33.90
C ILE A 443 30.83 -31.86 -32.71
N THR A 444 31.93 -31.83 -31.96
CA THR A 444 32.12 -30.88 -30.85
C THR A 444 32.10 -29.43 -31.33
N ALA A 445 32.86 -29.13 -32.39
CA ALA A 445 32.89 -27.80 -32.98
C ALA A 445 31.52 -27.38 -33.55
N LEU A 446 30.74 -28.34 -34.06
CA LEU A 446 29.39 -28.09 -34.54
C LEU A 446 28.43 -27.76 -33.39
N ASP A 447 28.54 -28.45 -32.24
CA ASP A 447 27.76 -28.13 -31.04
C ASP A 447 28.09 -26.73 -30.49
N ASP A 448 29.38 -26.38 -30.41
CA ASP A 448 29.82 -25.04 -30.00
C ASP A 448 29.32 -23.93 -30.96
N ALA A 449 29.30 -24.22 -32.26
CA ALA A 449 28.78 -23.32 -33.27
C ALA A 449 27.26 -23.13 -33.13
N LEU A 450 26.52 -24.21 -32.86
CA LEU A 450 25.07 -24.17 -32.63
C LEU A 450 24.71 -23.38 -31.36
N ASP A 451 25.46 -23.56 -30.28
CA ASP A 451 25.30 -22.72 -29.09
C ASP A 451 25.49 -21.22 -29.42
N ALA A 452 26.48 -20.88 -30.26
CA ALA A 452 26.71 -19.49 -30.67
C ALA A 452 25.56 -18.96 -31.54
N LEU A 453 24.93 -19.83 -32.34
CA LEU A 453 23.78 -19.53 -33.18
C LEU A 453 22.46 -19.39 -32.41
N GLN A 454 22.35 -19.99 -31.22
CA GLN A 454 21.16 -19.96 -30.36
C GLN A 454 21.15 -18.80 -29.35
N ARG A 455 22.30 -18.18 -29.04
CA ARG A 455 22.39 -17.08 -28.06
C ARG A 455 21.82 -15.73 -28.55
N ARG A 456 21.13 -15.69 -29.69
CA ARG A 456 20.44 -14.55 -30.31
C ARG A 456 19.34 -15.03 -31.25
#